data_AF-A0A0D3I918-F1
#
_entry.id   AF-A0A0D3I918-F1
#
_cell.length_a   1.000
_cell.length_b   1.000
_cell.length_c   1.000
_cell.angle_alpha   90.00
_cell.angle_beta   90.00
_cell.angle_gamma   90.00
#
_symmetry.space_group_name_H-M   'P 1'
#
loop_
_entity.id
_entity.type
_entity.pdbx_description
1 polymer ?
#
loop_
_entity_poly.entity_id
_entity_poly.type
_entity_poly.pdbx_seq_one_letter_code
_entity_poly.pdbx_strand_id
1 'polypeptide(L)'
;MPGTAVVSVVSGRRDHRAVTLNRSAAGGQLNAKQLSSHISNAGCADALLTLFAAHSASLDHIHAANLWNKLGKQRVERRHEGQLEQLVQRTLDLIPSCRARELANVSHSVAKLTAQRRRRRTPPGALAEGP
;
A
#
# COMPACT_ATOMS: atom_id res chain seq x y z
N MET A 1 28.93 19.21 -20.07
CA MET A 1 29.38 19.73 -18.76
C MET A 1 29.17 21.23 -18.74
N PRO A 2 28.72 21.91 -17.67
CA PRO A 2 27.65 21.69 -16.68
C PRO A 2 26.32 22.34 -17.20
N GLY A 3 25.10 22.24 -16.66
CA GLY A 3 24.64 22.22 -15.28
C GLY A 3 24.23 23.63 -14.83
N THR A 4 23.02 24.09 -15.14
CA THR A 4 22.46 25.34 -14.57
C THR A 4 21.00 25.14 -14.18
N ALA A 5 20.78 25.06 -12.88
CA ALA A 5 19.48 25.13 -12.25
C ALA A 5 19.00 26.59 -12.20
N VAL A 6 17.71 26.81 -12.45
CA VAL A 6 16.99 28.05 -12.10
C VAL A 6 15.79 27.63 -11.25
N VAL A 7 15.97 27.73 -9.93
CA VAL A 7 15.46 28.77 -9.04
C VAL A 7 13.99 28.56 -8.68
N SER A 8 13.82 28.13 -7.44
CA SER A 8 12.59 28.16 -6.67
C SER A 8 12.07 29.58 -6.49
N VAL A 9 10.76 29.74 -6.55
CA VAL A 9 10.03 30.72 -5.71
C VAL A 9 8.70 30.06 -5.34
N VAL A 10 8.47 29.82 -4.06
CA VAL A 10 7.66 30.75 -3.26
C VAL A 10 7.62 30.32 -1.79
N SER A 11 7.74 31.36 -0.98
CA SER A 11 7.60 31.48 0.46
C SER A 11 6.34 30.82 1.06
N GLY A 12 6.46 30.32 2.29
CA GLY A 12 5.32 29.87 3.09
C GLY A 12 5.72 29.39 4.49
N ARG A 13 5.73 30.32 5.45
CA ARG A 13 5.99 30.14 6.89
C ARG A 13 4.76 29.55 7.62
N ARG A 14 5.02 28.77 8.69
CA ARG A 14 4.19 28.53 9.91
C ARG A 14 2.92 27.68 9.74
N ASP A 15 2.46 26.80 10.64
CA ASP A 15 2.85 26.38 12.00
C ASP A 15 2.14 25.04 12.35
N HIS A 16 2.76 24.23 13.21
CA HIS A 16 2.19 23.25 14.15
C HIS A 16 1.18 22.15 13.70
N ARG A 17 1.70 21.03 13.20
CA ARG A 17 1.40 19.68 13.72
C ARG A 17 2.46 18.71 13.20
N ALA A 18 3.13 18.02 14.12
CA ALA A 18 4.25 17.13 13.85
C ALA A 18 3.86 15.97 12.91
N VAL A 19 3.98 16.22 11.61
CA VAL A 19 4.20 15.20 10.62
C VAL A 19 5.71 15.20 10.42
N THR A 20 6.39 14.25 11.03
CA THR A 20 7.76 13.88 10.63
C THR A 20 7.66 13.22 9.26
N LEU A 21 7.38 14.03 8.23
CA LEU A 21 7.81 13.72 6.87
C LEU A 21 9.31 13.91 6.90
N ASN A 22 10.03 12.86 7.29
CA ASN A 22 11.44 12.76 7.01
C ASN A 22 11.59 12.65 5.49
N ARG A 23 11.52 13.81 4.83
CA ARG A 23 11.81 13.98 3.41
C ARG A 23 13.33 13.92 3.27
N SER A 24 13.91 12.75 3.53
CA SER A 24 15.28 12.45 3.15
C SER A 24 15.26 12.18 1.64
N ALA A 25 15.53 13.23 0.88
CA ALA A 25 16.14 13.11 -0.43
C ALA A 25 17.53 12.49 -0.25
N ALA A 26 17.56 11.17 -0.15
CA ALA A 26 18.76 10.36 -0.27
C ALA A 26 18.28 9.03 -0.87
N GLY A 27 18.75 8.70 -2.08
CA GLY A 27 18.48 7.43 -2.75
C GLY A 27 19.12 6.23 -2.06
N GLY A 28 18.91 6.10 -0.75
CA GLY A 28 19.23 4.91 0.01
C GLY A 28 18.11 3.91 -0.18
N GLN A 29 18.35 2.89 -1.00
CA GLN A 29 17.48 1.73 -1.10
C GLN A 29 17.20 1.20 0.31
N LEU A 30 15.94 1.21 0.74
CA LEU A 30 15.58 0.65 2.05
C LEU A 30 16.03 -0.81 2.09
N ASN A 31 16.76 -1.20 3.13
CA ASN A 31 17.05 -2.61 3.33
C ASN A 31 15.76 -3.38 3.69
N ALA A 32 15.75 -4.69 3.50
CA ALA A 32 14.56 -5.53 3.73
C ALA A 32 13.93 -5.33 5.12
N LYS A 33 14.76 -5.19 6.17
CA LYS A 33 14.28 -4.99 7.54
C LYS A 33 13.59 -3.63 7.71
N GLN A 34 14.16 -2.58 7.13
CA GLN A 34 13.57 -1.24 7.12
C GLN A 34 12.25 -1.26 6.35
N LEU A 35 12.20 -1.88 5.18
CA LEU A 35 10.98 -1.98 4.37
C LEU A 35 9.85 -2.69 5.12
N SER A 36 10.15 -3.81 5.79
CA SER A 36 9.20 -4.51 6.67
C SER A 36 8.69 -3.64 7.82
N SER A 37 9.57 -2.83 8.43
CA SER A 37 9.19 -1.87 9.48
C SER A 37 8.26 -0.78 8.94
N HIS A 38 8.60 -0.19 7.79
CA HIS A 38 7.77 0.84 7.14
C HIS A 38 6.39 0.31 6.75
N ILE A 39 6.31 -0.91 6.19
CA ILE A 39 5.02 -1.58 5.90
C ILE A 39 4.23 -1.79 7.19
N SER A 40 4.89 -2.21 8.26
CA SER A 40 4.24 -2.48 9.54
C SER A 40 3.68 -1.22 10.21
N ASN A 41 4.34 -0.08 10.01
CA ASN A 41 3.98 1.22 10.60
C ASN A 41 3.06 2.06 9.70
N ALA A 42 2.83 1.65 8.45
CA ALA A 42 1.94 2.37 7.54
C ALA A 42 0.50 2.39 8.08
N GLY A 43 -0.06 3.60 8.23
CA GLY A 43 -1.36 3.82 8.86
C GLY A 43 -2.57 3.66 7.93
N CYS A 44 -2.37 3.67 6.62
CA CYS A 44 -3.46 3.65 5.64
C CYS A 44 -3.09 2.92 4.34
N ALA A 45 -4.09 2.66 3.50
CA ALA A 45 -3.90 1.99 2.21
C ALA A 45 -3.02 2.80 1.25
N ASP A 46 -3.20 4.12 1.15
CA ASP A 46 -2.36 4.98 0.29
C ASP A 46 -0.88 4.88 0.65
N ALA A 47 -0.54 4.92 1.94
CA ALA A 47 0.85 4.80 2.41
C ALA A 47 1.45 3.43 2.06
N LEU A 48 0.66 2.35 2.22
CA LEU A 48 1.09 0.99 1.85
C LEU A 48 1.34 0.86 0.35
N LEU A 49 0.44 1.40 -0.48
CA LEU A 49 0.56 1.32 -1.94
C LEU A 49 1.64 2.25 -2.49
N THR A 50 1.92 3.36 -1.82
CA THR A 50 3.07 4.23 -2.12
C THR A 50 4.39 3.51 -1.82
N LEU A 51 4.48 2.82 -0.67
CA LEU A 51 5.64 2.00 -0.33
C LEU A 51 5.87 0.88 -1.35
N PHE A 52 4.79 0.22 -1.79
CA PHE A 52 4.83 -0.77 -2.86
C PHE A 52 5.37 -0.16 -4.16
N ALA A 53 4.80 0.94 -4.63
CA ALA A 53 5.21 1.56 -5.89
C ALA A 53 6.68 1.99 -5.89
N ALA A 54 7.18 2.49 -4.75
CA ALA A 54 8.57 2.93 -4.61
C ALA A 54 9.59 1.78 -4.52
N HIS A 55 9.19 0.57 -4.09
CA HIS A 55 10.11 -0.53 -3.80
C HIS A 55 9.70 -1.86 -4.45
N SER A 56 8.86 -1.84 -5.48
CA SER A 56 8.27 -3.05 -6.08
C SER A 56 9.30 -4.09 -6.52
N ALA A 57 10.44 -3.63 -7.07
CA ALA A 57 11.56 -4.47 -7.49
C ALA A 57 12.31 -5.13 -6.33
N SER A 58 12.30 -4.52 -5.13
CA SER A 58 13.01 -5.00 -3.95
C SER A 58 12.11 -5.81 -2.99
N LEU A 59 10.83 -5.95 -3.29
CA LEU A 59 9.91 -6.78 -2.52
C LEU A 59 10.13 -8.27 -2.78
N ASP A 60 10.21 -9.04 -1.69
CA ASP A 60 10.14 -10.49 -1.66
C ASP A 60 8.76 -10.97 -1.14
N HIS A 61 8.59 -12.29 -1.04
CA HIS A 61 7.37 -12.94 -0.55
C HIS A 61 6.98 -12.55 0.88
N ILE A 62 7.95 -12.30 1.76
CA ILE A 62 7.69 -11.88 3.16
C ILE A 62 7.09 -10.49 3.17
N HIS A 63 7.68 -9.56 2.41
CA HIS A 63 7.16 -8.20 2.32
C HIS A 63 5.78 -8.16 1.70
N ALA A 64 5.56 -8.91 0.60
CA ALA A 64 4.28 -9.00 -0.07
C ALA A 64 3.18 -9.51 0.90
N ALA A 65 3.46 -10.58 1.64
CA ALA A 65 2.51 -11.13 2.62
C ALA A 65 2.18 -10.13 3.74
N ASN A 66 3.18 -9.41 4.25
CA ASN A 66 2.99 -8.37 5.27
C ASN A 66 2.16 -7.21 4.75
N LEU A 67 2.41 -6.79 3.50
CA LEU A 67 1.69 -5.71 2.84
C LEU A 67 0.21 -6.08 2.64
N TRP A 68 -0.08 -7.30 2.17
CA TRP A 68 -1.45 -7.81 2.08
C TRP A 68 -2.15 -7.87 3.44
N ASN A 69 -1.49 -8.43 4.47
CA ASN A 69 -2.04 -8.50 5.82
C ASN A 69 -2.40 -7.12 6.38
N LYS A 70 -1.59 -6.11 6.09
CA LYS A 70 -1.90 -4.72 6.46
C LYS A 70 -3.03 -4.14 5.62
N LEU A 71 -3.01 -4.30 4.30
CA LEU A 71 -4.09 -3.83 3.42
C LEU A 71 -5.45 -4.42 3.79
N GLY A 72 -5.51 -5.71 4.15
CA GLY A 72 -6.75 -6.37 4.58
C GLY A 72 -7.36 -5.75 5.84
N LYS A 73 -6.62 -4.95 6.61
CA LYS A 73 -7.12 -4.21 7.79
C LYS A 73 -7.55 -2.79 7.44
N GLN A 74 -7.22 -2.29 6.25
CA GLN A 74 -7.45 -0.92 5.84
C GLN A 74 -8.69 -0.79 4.95
N ARG A 75 -9.21 0.44 4.86
CA ARG A 75 -10.23 0.81 3.88
C ARG A 75 -9.56 1.06 2.53
N VAL A 76 -9.77 0.13 1.59
CA VAL A 76 -9.35 0.29 0.19
C VAL A 76 -10.47 0.96 -0.61
N GLU A 77 -10.11 1.90 -1.48
CA GLU A 77 -11.03 2.66 -2.33
C GLU A 77 -10.84 2.32 -3.81
N ARG A 78 -11.77 2.77 -4.68
CA ARG A 78 -11.70 2.52 -6.12
C ARG A 78 -10.44 3.12 -6.76
N ARG A 79 -9.97 4.28 -6.27
CA ARG A 79 -8.74 4.92 -6.76
C ARG A 79 -7.49 4.04 -6.61
N HIS A 80 -7.52 3.05 -5.70
CA HIS A 80 -6.39 2.15 -5.44
C HIS A 80 -6.35 0.94 -6.39
N GLU A 81 -7.35 0.77 -7.27
CA GLU A 81 -7.53 -0.44 -8.07
C GLU A 81 -6.33 -0.77 -8.96
N GLY A 82 -5.80 0.21 -9.71
CA GLY A 82 -4.62 -0.02 -10.56
C GLY A 82 -3.36 -0.40 -9.77
N GLN A 83 -3.14 0.19 -8.58
CA GLN A 83 -2.01 -0.18 -7.73
C GLN A 83 -2.20 -1.57 -7.11
N LEU A 84 -3.44 -1.95 -6.82
CA LEU A 84 -3.77 -3.30 -6.34
C LEU A 84 -3.56 -4.36 -7.41
N GLU A 85 -3.90 -4.08 -8.67
CA GLU A 85 -3.63 -4.98 -9.79
C GLU A 85 -2.13 -5.23 -9.96
N GLN A 86 -1.31 -4.17 -9.88
CA GLN A 86 0.15 -4.30 -9.91
C GLN A 86 0.68 -5.13 -8.72
N LEU A 87 0.14 -4.90 -7.52
CA LEU A 87 0.49 -5.69 -6.34
C LEU A 87 0.10 -7.16 -6.50
N VAL A 88 -1.07 -7.45 -7.08
CA VAL A 88 -1.50 -8.83 -7.39
C VAL A 88 -0.49 -9.47 -8.33
N GLN A 89 -0.17 -8.81 -9.45
CA GLN A 89 0.79 -9.34 -10.42
C GLN A 89 2.14 -9.64 -9.76
N ARG A 90 2.68 -8.69 -9.00
CA ARG A 90 3.94 -8.90 -8.28
C ARG A 90 3.85 -10.04 -7.27
N THR A 91 2.70 -10.22 -6.63
CA THR A 91 2.49 -11.33 -5.69
C THR A 91 2.45 -12.67 -6.41
N LEU A 92 1.83 -12.74 -7.60
CA LEU A 92 1.82 -13.94 -8.43
C LEU A 92 3.24 -14.37 -8.80
N ASP A 93 4.10 -13.42 -9.17
CA ASP A 93 5.51 -13.70 -9.49
C ASP A 93 6.28 -14.27 -8.29
N LEU A 94 5.85 -13.95 -7.07
CA LEU A 94 6.48 -14.37 -5.81
C LEU A 94 5.91 -15.67 -5.24
N ILE A 95 4.76 -16.17 -5.74
CA ILE A 95 4.09 -17.39 -5.26
C ILE A 95 5.04 -18.58 -5.13
N PRO A 96 5.93 -18.89 -6.10
CA PRO A 96 6.82 -20.04 -5.99
C PRO A 96 7.76 -19.98 -4.77
N SER A 97 8.02 -18.78 -4.25
CA SER A 97 8.88 -18.57 -3.07
C SER A 97 8.11 -18.46 -1.76
N CYS A 98 6.78 -18.38 -1.81
CA CYS A 98 5.92 -18.22 -0.64
C CYS A 98 5.79 -19.53 0.15
N ARG A 99 5.92 -19.42 1.48
CA ARG A 99 5.58 -20.48 2.44
C ARG A 99 4.07 -20.49 2.71
N ALA A 100 3.58 -21.60 3.27
CA ALA A 100 2.16 -21.77 3.58
C ALA A 100 1.56 -20.60 4.39
N ARG A 101 2.29 -20.07 5.37
CA ARG A 101 1.84 -18.92 6.18
C ARG A 101 1.67 -17.64 5.35
N GLU A 102 2.56 -17.38 4.40
CA GLU A 102 2.49 -16.20 3.54
C GLU A 102 1.29 -16.30 2.59
N LEU A 103 1.09 -17.46 1.97
CA LEU A 103 -0.06 -17.74 1.12
C LEU A 103 -1.39 -17.61 1.88
N ALA A 104 -1.44 -18.08 3.13
CA ALA A 104 -2.62 -17.93 3.99
C ALA A 104 -2.92 -16.45 4.29
N ASN A 105 -1.89 -15.65 4.61
CA ASN A 105 -2.04 -14.22 4.86
C ASN A 105 -2.54 -13.46 3.63
N VAL A 106 -1.99 -13.77 2.44
CA VAL A 106 -2.43 -13.17 1.17
C VAL A 106 -3.88 -13.55 0.90
N SER A 107 -4.20 -14.85 0.93
CA SER A 107 -5.55 -15.37 0.65
C SER A 107 -6.61 -14.77 1.57
N HIS A 108 -6.33 -14.75 2.88
CA HIS A 108 -7.25 -14.18 3.87
C HIS A 108 -7.48 -12.68 3.64
N SER A 109 -6.43 -11.94 3.32
CA SER A 109 -6.51 -10.49 3.10
C SER A 109 -7.29 -10.16 1.83
N VAL A 110 -7.06 -10.91 0.74
CA VAL A 110 -7.82 -10.78 -0.51
C VAL A 110 -9.30 -11.09 -0.31
N ALA A 111 -9.62 -12.17 0.41
CA ALA A 111 -10.99 -12.52 0.76
C ALA A 111 -11.66 -11.39 1.56
N LYS A 112 -10.95 -10.82 2.54
CA LYS A 112 -11.45 -9.71 3.34
C LYS A 112 -11.70 -8.45 2.52
N LEU A 113 -10.81 -8.08 1.61
CA LEU A 113 -11.00 -6.95 0.69
C LEU A 113 -12.19 -7.18 -0.24
N THR A 114 -12.36 -8.39 -0.75
CA THR A 114 -13.50 -8.77 -1.59
C THR A 114 -14.81 -8.65 -0.81
N ALA A 115 -14.86 -9.14 0.43
CA ALA A 115 -16.03 -9.00 1.30
C ALA A 115 -16.35 -7.53 1.60
N GLN A 116 -15.34 -6.70 1.86
CA GLN A 116 -15.53 -5.25 2.05
C GLN A 116 -16.11 -4.58 0.80
N ARG A 117 -15.63 -4.93 -0.39
CA ARG A 117 -16.16 -4.41 -1.66
C ARG A 117 -17.61 -4.83 -1.89
N ARG A 118 -17.97 -6.09 -1.58
CA ARG A 118 -19.36 -6.57 -1.67
C ARG A 118 -20.29 -5.82 -0.73
N ARG A 119 -19.91 -5.64 0.53
CA ARG A 119 -20.69 -4.87 1.52
C ARG A 119 -20.95 -3.43 1.11
N ARG A 120 -20.05 -2.82 0.32
CA ARG A 120 -20.25 -1.47 -0.22
C ARG A 120 -21.12 -1.41 -1.46
N ARG A 121 -21.31 -2.54 -2.15
CA ARG A 121 -22.13 -2.62 -3.36
C ARG A 121 -23.60 -2.88 -3.04
N THR A 122 -23.90 -3.47 -1.88
CA THR A 122 -25.27 -3.63 -1.39
C THR A 122 -25.70 -2.38 -0.60
N PRO A 123 -26.59 -1.53 -1.13
CA PRO A 123 -27.16 -0.46 -0.33
C PRO A 123 -28.02 -1.05 0.80
N PRO A 124 -27.95 -0.49 2.03
CA PRO A 124 -28.89 -0.85 3.09
C PRO A 124 -30.29 -0.37 2.67
N GLY A 125 -31.11 -1.28 2.15
CA GLY A 125 -32.47 -0.98 1.68
C GLY A 125 -33.02 -1.90 0.59
N ALA A 126 -32.19 -2.70 -0.08
CA ALA A 126 -32.62 -3.51 -1.24
C ALA A 126 -33.40 -4.80 -0.92
N LEU A 127 -33.89 -5.00 0.31
CA LEU A 127 -34.62 -6.22 0.71
C LEU A 127 -36.01 -5.97 1.32
N ALA A 128 -36.52 -4.74 1.28
CA ALA A 128 -37.88 -4.44 1.71
C ALA A 128 -38.61 -3.79 0.55
N GLU A 129 -39.24 -4.60 -0.30
CA GLU A 129 -40.40 -4.25 -1.14
C GLU A 129 -40.79 -5.56 -1.87
N GLY A 130 -41.80 -6.24 -1.35
CA GLY A 130 -42.47 -7.37 -1.99
C GLY A 130 -43.89 -7.46 -1.41
N PRO A 131 -44.93 -7.49 -2.25
CA PRO A 131 -46.30 -7.07 -1.95
C PRO A 131 -47.04 -7.92 -0.90
#